data_AF-A0A0M0BYR4-F1
#
_entry.id   AF-A0A0M0BYR4-F1
#
_cell.length_a   1.000
_cell.length_b   1.000
_cell.length_c   1.000
_cell.angle_alpha   90.00
_cell.angle_beta   90.00
_cell.angle_gamma   90.00
#
_symmetry.space_group_name_H-M   'P 1'
#
loop_
_entity.id
_entity.type
_entity.pdbx_description
1 polymer ?
#
loop_
_entity_poly.entity_id
_entity_poly.type
_entity_poly.pdbx_seq_one_letter_code
_entity_poly.pdbx_strand_id
1 'polypeptide(L)'
;MPVYHRIERSKIPWNPKIDYDKCINCGTCVEYCKLSTYATVEEHGEKKPIVKNPNNCVVLCTGCEEQCPVGAISFPSKQETRKLIKKLEKHET
;
A
#
# COMPACT_ATOMS: atom_id res chain seq x y z
N MET A 1 -3.26 -7.96 9.40
CA MET A 1 -2.29 -7.76 10.51
C MET A 1 -2.72 -6.52 11.29
N PRO A 2 -3.34 -6.66 12.47
CA PRO A 2 -3.89 -5.51 13.19
C PRO A 2 -2.81 -4.66 13.89
N VAL A 3 -1.60 -5.21 14.09
CA VAL A 3 -0.53 -4.58 14.88
C VAL A 3 0.80 -4.66 14.12
N TYR A 4 1.58 -3.58 14.19
CA TYR A 4 2.96 -3.50 13.73
C TYR A 4 3.84 -3.03 14.89
N HIS A 5 4.74 -3.89 15.39
CA HIS A 5 5.63 -3.53 16.51
C HIS A 5 4.90 -2.92 17.73
N ARG A 6 3.82 -3.58 18.19
CA ARG A 6 2.92 -3.12 19.29
C ARG A 6 2.06 -1.90 18.97
N ILE A 7 2.27 -1.24 17.83
CA ILE A 7 1.48 -0.11 17.35
C ILE A 7 0.28 -0.63 16.57
N GLU A 8 -0.90 -0.09 16.84
CA GLU A 8 -2.09 -0.34 16.04
C GLU A 8 -1.85 0.05 14.57
N ARG A 9 -2.12 -0.86 13.64
CA ARG A 9 -1.78 -0.70 12.21
C ARG A 9 -2.43 0.52 11.57
N SER A 10 -3.62 0.90 12.02
CA SER A 10 -4.39 2.07 11.55
C SER A 10 -3.67 3.40 11.82
N LYS A 11 -2.80 3.47 12.83
CA LYS A 11 -2.05 4.68 13.20
C LYS A 11 -0.87 4.97 12.28
N ILE A 12 -0.48 4.02 11.43
CA ILE A 12 0.64 4.16 10.50
C ILE A 12 0.05 4.37 9.09
N PRO A 13 0.09 5.59 8.52
CA PRO A 13 -0.48 5.90 7.21
C PRO A 13 0.42 5.40 6.07
N TRP A 14 0.85 4.14 6.13
CA TRP A 14 1.60 3.46 5.08
C TRP A 14 0.64 2.64 4.21
N ASN A 15 0.50 2.97 2.93
CA ASN A 15 -0.21 2.15 1.94
C ASN A 15 0.19 2.65 0.54
N PRO A 16 0.07 1.81 -0.51
CA PRO A 16 0.32 2.25 -1.86
C PRO A 16 -0.78 3.19 -2.35
N LYS A 17 -0.41 4.13 -3.22
CA LYS A 17 -1.35 4.92 -4.03
C LYS A 17 -1.17 4.58 -5.51
N ILE A 18 -2.27 4.41 -6.22
CA ILE A 18 -2.30 4.22 -7.68
C ILE A 18 -2.51 5.58 -8.34
N ASP A 19 -1.63 5.94 -9.27
CA ASP A 19 -1.80 7.02 -10.23
C ASP A 19 -2.58 6.48 -11.43
N TYR A 20 -3.88 6.78 -11.47
CA TYR A 20 -4.79 6.25 -12.50
C TYR A 20 -4.54 6.85 -13.89
N ASP A 21 -3.88 8.01 -13.99
CA ASP A 21 -3.53 8.62 -15.28
C ASP A 21 -2.41 7.84 -15.97
N LYS A 22 -1.58 7.12 -15.20
CA LYS A 22 -0.53 6.22 -15.72
C LYS A 22 -0.94 4.75 -15.73
N CYS A 23 -1.99 4.38 -14.99
CA CYS A 23 -2.36 3.00 -14.81
C CYS A 23 -2.93 2.40 -16.09
N ILE A 24 -2.26 1.38 -16.64
CA ILE A 24 -2.72 0.64 -17.83
C ILE A 24 -3.59 -0.57 -17.49
N ASN A 25 -4.14 -0.65 -16.27
CA ASN A 25 -5.03 -1.73 -15.82
C ASN A 25 -4.45 -3.17 -15.96
N CYS A 26 -3.12 -3.33 -15.99
CA CYS A 26 -2.46 -4.63 -16.21
C CYS A 26 -2.65 -5.67 -15.09
N GLY A 27 -3.05 -5.25 -13.88
CA GLY A 27 -3.29 -6.17 -12.76
C GLY A 27 -2.05 -6.72 -12.05
N THR A 28 -0.83 -6.41 -12.50
CA THR A 28 0.43 -6.92 -11.89
C THR A 28 0.54 -6.68 -10.39
N CYS A 29 0.04 -5.54 -9.90
CA CYS A 29 0.03 -5.25 -8.46
C CYS A 29 -0.87 -6.18 -7.64
N VAL A 30 -2.00 -6.60 -8.20
CA VAL A 30 -2.94 -7.55 -7.61
C VAL A 30 -2.31 -8.95 -7.59
N GLU A 31 -1.66 -9.34 -8.68
CA GLU A 31 -0.98 -10.64 -8.78
C GLU A 31 0.21 -10.74 -7.84
N TYR A 32 1.03 -9.70 -7.76
CA TYR A 32 2.23 -9.69 -6.91
C TYR A 32 1.88 -9.65 -5.41
N CYS A 33 0.97 -8.76 -5.01
CA CYS A 33 0.68 -8.55 -3.59
C CYS A 33 -0.34 -9.57 -3.05
N LYS A 34 0.15 -10.69 -2.53
CA LYS A 34 -0.68 -11.76 -1.95
C LYS A 34 -1.38 -11.41 -0.63
N LEU A 35 -1.16 -10.20 -0.10
CA LEU A 35 -1.75 -9.74 1.16
C LEU A 35 -3.15 -9.13 1.00
N SER A 36 -3.75 -9.26 -0.19
CA SER A 36 -5.06 -8.67 -0.49
C SER A 36 -5.11 -7.15 -0.26
N THR A 37 -3.97 -6.46 -0.39
CA THR A 37 -3.93 -4.98 -0.32
C THR A 37 -4.69 -4.39 -1.51
N TYR A 38 -4.56 -5.04 -2.67
CA TYR A 38 -5.27 -4.69 -3.88
C TYR A 38 -6.45 -5.63 -4.15
N ALA A 39 -7.37 -5.18 -4.99
CA ALA A 39 -8.37 -6.00 -5.65
C ALA A 39 -8.60 -5.49 -7.06
N THR A 40 -9.24 -6.32 -7.89
CA THR A 40 -9.74 -5.90 -9.20
C THR A 40 -11.23 -5.61 -9.07
N VAL A 41 -11.67 -4.47 -9.62
CA VAL A 41 -13.08 -4.14 -9.80
C VAL A 41 -13.36 -4.01 -11.29
N GLU A 42 -14.61 -4.25 -11.67
CA GLU A 42 -15.08 -4.07 -13.04
C GLU A 42 -15.96 -2.83 -13.09
N GLU A 43 -15.58 -1.86 -13.91
CA GLU A 43 -16.36 -0.65 -14.17
C GLU A 43 -16.45 -0.43 -15.67
N HIS A 44 -17.66 -0.21 -16.18
CA HIS A 44 -17.91 0.00 -17.61
C HIS A 44 -17.37 -1.12 -18.53
N GLY A 45 -17.30 -2.35 -18.03
CA GLY A 45 -16.76 -3.51 -18.77
C GLY A 45 -15.23 -3.60 -18.74
N GLU A 46 -14.54 -2.69 -18.04
CA GLU A 46 -13.10 -2.70 -17.89
C GLU A 46 -12.70 -3.14 -16.47
N LYS A 47 -11.71 -4.02 -16.39
CA LYS A 47 -11.12 -4.45 -15.12
C LYS A 47 -10.04 -3.47 -14.69
N LYS A 48 -10.16 -2.90 -13.51
CA LYS A 48 -9.17 -1.97 -12.95
C LYS A 48 -8.69 -2.40 -11.55
N PRO A 49 -7.40 -2.24 -11.24
CA PRO A 49 -6.89 -2.48 -9.89
C PRO A 49 -7.25 -1.31 -8.97
N ILE A 50 -7.62 -1.64 -7.73
CA ILE A 50 -7.86 -0.68 -6.65
C ILE A 50 -7.13 -1.10 -5.37
N VAL A 51 -6.85 -0.14 -4.50
CA VAL A 51 -6.36 -0.41 -3.15
C VAL A 51 -7.57 -0.72 -2.26
N LYS A 52 -7.83 -2.01 -2.03
CA LYS A 52 -9.00 -2.48 -1.27
C LYS A 52 -8.78 -2.50 0.24
N ASN A 53 -7.60 -2.96 0.67
CA ASN A 53 -7.27 -3.10 2.09
C ASN A 53 -5.93 -2.40 2.39
N PRO A 54 -5.90 -1.07 2.54
CA PRO A 54 -4.65 -0.31 2.72
C PRO A 54 -3.86 -0.76 3.96
N ASN A 55 -4.55 -1.17 5.03
CA ASN A 55 -3.91 -1.64 6.26
C ASN A 55 -3.28 -3.04 6.16
N ASN A 56 -3.57 -3.80 5.10
CA ASN A 56 -2.87 -5.07 4.84
C ASN A 56 -1.48 -4.86 4.21
N CYS A 57 -1.18 -3.65 3.74
CA CYS A 57 0.15 -3.33 3.24
C CYS A 57 1.17 -3.44 4.37
N VAL A 58 2.24 -4.20 4.14
CA VAL A 58 3.36 -4.29 5.09
C VAL A 58 4.05 -2.94 5.16
N VAL A 59 4.17 -2.42 6.37
CA VAL A 59 4.80 -1.13 6.65
C VAL A 59 6.24 -1.14 6.11
N LEU A 60 6.59 -0.10 5.33
CA LEU A 60 7.86 0.08 4.62
C LEU A 60 8.13 -0.85 3.42
N CYS A 61 7.23 -1.79 3.09
CA CYS A 61 7.34 -2.59 1.87
C CYS A 61 7.01 -1.74 0.63
N THR A 62 7.86 -1.80 -0.39
CA THR A 62 7.67 -1.13 -1.69
C THR A 62 7.73 -2.08 -2.87
N GLY A 63 7.68 -3.40 -2.66
CA GLY A 63 7.93 -4.37 -3.73
C GLY A 63 7.00 -4.23 -4.94
N CYS A 64 5.73 -3.87 -4.74
CA CYS A 64 4.79 -3.67 -5.86
C CYS A 64 5.07 -2.42 -6.71
N GLU A 65 5.79 -1.42 -6.16
CA GLU A 65 6.23 -0.24 -6.93
C GLU A 65 7.18 -0.66 -8.03
N GLU A 66 8.17 -1.49 -7.70
CA GLU A 66 9.16 -2.03 -8.65
C GLU A 66 8.54 -2.97 -9.69
N GLN A 67 7.44 -3.65 -9.35
CA GLN A 67 6.73 -4.51 -10.29
C GLN A 67 5.81 -3.76 -11.26
N CYS A 68 5.57 -2.46 -11.04
CA CYS A 68 4.69 -1.70 -11.90
C CYS A 68 5.43 -1.31 -13.19
N PRO A 69 5.05 -1.84 -14.37
CA PRO A 69 5.80 -1.60 -15.61
C PRO A 69 5.75 -0.13 -16.07
N VAL A 70 4.78 0.63 -15.57
CA VAL A 70 4.52 2.04 -15.94
C VAL A 70 4.75 3.02 -14.78
N GLY A 71 5.27 2.54 -13.65
CA GLY A 71 5.56 3.40 -12.49
C GLY A 71 4.33 4.13 -11.93
N ALA A 72 3.16 3.50 -11.97
CA ALA A 72 1.89 4.07 -11.49
C ALA A 72 1.66 3.91 -9.97
N ILE A 73 2.57 3.25 -9.25
CA ILE A 73 2.43 2.99 -7.81
C ILE A 73 3.42 3.85 -7.05
N SER A 74 2.95 4.48 -5.98
CA SER A 74 3.77 5.31 -5.10
C SER A 74 3.46 5.05 -3.64
N PHE A 75 4.37 5.45 -2.76
CA PHE A 75 4.25 5.29 -1.32
C PHE A 75 4.54 6.59 -0.57
N PRO A 76 4.08 6.72 0.68
CA PRO A 76 4.55 7.77 1.59
C PRO A 76 6.07 7.72 1.78
N SER A 77 6.65 8.83 2.24
CA SER A 77 8.08 8.90 2.54
C SER A 77 8.47 7.86 3.59
N LYS A 78 9.44 7.00 3.26
CA LYS A 78 10.04 6.05 4.20
C LYS A 78 10.65 6.78 5.40
N GLN A 79 11.24 7.96 5.18
CA GLN A 79 11.90 8.72 6.24
C GLN A 79 10.87 9.25 7.25
N GLU A 80 9.78 9.85 6.77
CA GLU A 80 8.72 10.40 7.62
C GLU A 80 7.98 9.28 8.35
N THR A 81 7.69 8.18 7.66
CA THR A 81 7.06 6.99 8.27
C THR A 81 7.89 6.44 9.42
N ARG A 82 9.23 6.33 9.25
CA ARG A 82 10.12 5.89 10.34
C ARG A 82 10.14 6.86 11.52
N LYS A 83 10.09 8.17 11.27
CA LYS A 83 10.01 9.19 12.35
C LYS A 83 8.69 9.06 13.13
N LEU A 84 7.58 8.84 12.42
CA LEU A 84 6.28 8.63 13.04
C LEU A 84 6.24 7.36 13.89
N ILE A 85 6.73 6.23 13.37
CA ILE A 85 6.79 4.96 14.11
C ILE A 85 7.55 5.15 15.44
N LYS A 86 8.74 5.75 15.40
CA LYS A 86 9.53 6.05 16.61
C LYS A 86 8.79 6.94 17.62
N LYS A 87 7.93 7.85 17.15
CA LYS A 87 7.13 8.72 18.03
C LYS A 87 5.99 7.93 18.68
N LEU A 88 5.34 7.04 17.93
CA LEU A 88 4.25 6.20 18.41
C LEU A 88 4.75 5.14 19.41
N GLU A 89 5.89 4.50 19.16
CA GLU A 89 6.51 3.54 20.10
C GLU A 89 6.74 4.14 21.49
N LYS A 90 7.19 5.41 21.54
CA LYS A 90 7.47 6.13 22.78
C LYS A 90 6.21 6.56 23.55
N HIS A 91 5.05 6.59 22.89
CA HIS A 91 3.79 7.04 23.48
C HIS A 91 2.90 5.86 23.93
N GLU A 92 3.32 4.62 23.63
CA GLU A 92 2.68 3.38 24.10
C GLU A 92 3.55 2.67 25.17
N THR A 93 4.48 3.41 25.80
CA THR A 93 5.23 2.99 26.99
C THR A 93 4.67 3.66 28.24
#